data_AF-A0A258M0L0-F1
#
_entry.id   AF-A0A258M0L0-F1
#
_cell.length_a   1.000
_cell.length_b   1.000
_cell.length_c   1.000
_cell.angle_alpha   90.00
_cell.angle_beta   90.00
_cell.angle_gamma   90.00
#
_symmetry.space_group_name_H-M   'P 1'
#
loop_
_entity.id
_entity.type
_entity.pdbx_description
1 polymer ?
#
loop_
_entity_poly.entity_id
_entity_poly.type
_entity_poly.pdbx_seq_one_letter_code
_entity_poly.pdbx_strand_id
1 'polypeptide(L)'
;MRTLFSVGTFLLACSFSTLVPATPGEEAQLEQLDKIERELELQRDWAKYRWEKTNSECYQQYWVNSCLKDSRAQYRKEIDPIRVQEVELHEVQRKLRSSIKDQRDAAKIAERASAEKAAERVANQKEFEEKQKAAAARAADVEQ
;
A
#
# COMPACT_ATOMS: atom_id res chain seq x y z
N MET A 1 -24.60 10.27 -54.41
CA MET A 1 -23.18 9.87 -54.49
C MET A 1 -22.45 10.62 -53.38
N ARG A 2 -22.19 9.99 -52.22
CA ARG A 2 -20.88 9.46 -51.79
C ARG A 2 -19.85 10.60 -51.70
N THR A 3 -19.31 11.01 -50.55
CA THR A 3 -18.60 10.27 -49.49
C THR A 3 -18.38 11.22 -48.29
N LEU A 4 -18.76 10.95 -47.04
CA LEU A 4 -18.13 10.04 -46.05
C LEU A 4 -16.61 10.24 -45.92
N PHE A 5 -16.17 11.35 -45.31
CA PHE A 5 -14.79 11.50 -44.79
C PHE A 5 -14.78 12.48 -43.60
N SER A 6 -15.28 12.05 -42.42
CA SER A 6 -14.98 12.81 -41.20
C SER A 6 -15.09 12.04 -39.87
N VAL A 7 -15.20 10.70 -39.88
CA VAL A 7 -15.41 9.93 -38.63
C VAL A 7 -14.24 8.98 -38.31
N GLY A 8 -13.24 8.87 -39.19
CA GLY A 8 -12.16 7.88 -39.06
C GLY A 8 -11.01 8.23 -38.12
N THR A 9 -10.86 9.48 -37.68
CA THR A 9 -9.67 9.91 -36.91
C THR A 9 -9.88 9.98 -35.39
N PHE A 10 -11.10 9.77 -34.89
CA PHE A 10 -11.39 9.88 -33.45
C PHE A 10 -11.34 8.55 -32.67
N LEU A 11 -11.08 7.42 -33.35
CA LEU A 11 -11.13 6.07 -32.77
C LEU A 11 -9.77 5.35 -32.77
N LEU A 12 -8.67 6.08 -32.60
CA LEU A 12 -7.32 5.49 -32.55
C LEU A 12 -6.42 6.08 -31.45
N ALA A 13 -7.02 6.65 -30.40
CA ALA A 13 -6.30 7.23 -29.26
C ALA A 13 -6.68 6.61 -27.89
N CYS A 14 -7.48 5.53 -27.86
CA CYS A 14 -7.93 4.90 -26.61
C CYS A 14 -7.39 3.48 -26.35
N SER A 15 -6.41 3.00 -27.12
CA SER A 15 -5.87 1.63 -26.95
C SER A 15 -4.44 1.57 -26.40
N PHE A 16 -3.86 2.69 -26.00
CA PHE A 16 -2.66 2.65 -25.14
C PHE A 16 -3.12 2.71 -23.69
N SER A 17 -3.51 1.56 -23.15
CA SER A 17 -3.38 1.31 -21.71
C SER A 17 -1.90 1.39 -21.38
N THR A 18 -1.40 2.60 -21.16
CA THR A 18 -0.09 2.82 -20.58
C THR A 18 -0.14 2.17 -19.20
N LEU A 19 0.54 1.03 -19.08
CA LEU A 19 1.05 0.57 -17.79
C LEU A 19 2.02 1.65 -17.34
N VAL A 20 1.49 2.70 -16.72
CA VAL A 20 2.28 3.73 -16.06
C VAL A 20 2.89 3.04 -14.84
N PRO A 21 4.22 2.84 -14.79
CA PRO A 21 4.86 2.33 -13.60
C PRO A 21 4.60 3.31 -12.44
N ALA A 22 4.58 2.80 -11.21
CA ALA A 22 4.38 3.59 -10.00
C ALA A 22 5.16 4.88 -10.07
N THR A 23 4.43 5.98 -10.20
CA THR A 23 5.09 7.26 -10.37
C THR A 23 5.67 7.65 -9.02
N PRO A 24 6.87 8.25 -8.96
CA PRO A 24 7.42 8.79 -7.71
C PRO A 24 6.45 9.78 -7.03
N GLY A 25 5.48 10.32 -7.77
CA GLY A 25 4.39 11.14 -7.23
C GLY A 25 3.40 10.37 -6.33
N GLU A 26 3.03 9.13 -6.66
CA GLU A 26 2.12 8.32 -5.84
C GLU A 26 2.78 7.91 -4.51
N GLU A 27 4.09 7.60 -4.53
CA GLU A 27 4.84 7.30 -3.31
C GLU A 27 5.00 8.54 -2.42
N ALA A 28 5.28 9.71 -3.01
CA ALA A 28 5.34 10.98 -2.27
C ALA A 28 3.98 11.38 -1.68
N GLN A 29 2.89 11.16 -2.43
CA GLN A 29 1.54 11.37 -1.93
C GLN A 29 1.24 10.44 -0.75
N LEU A 30 1.65 9.18 -0.80
CA LEU A 30 1.48 8.24 0.30
C LEU A 30 2.25 8.72 1.55
N GLU A 31 3.48 9.19 1.40
CA GLU A 31 4.27 9.75 2.51
C GLU A 31 3.59 10.98 3.13
N GLN A 32 2.95 11.82 2.31
CA GLN A 32 2.16 12.96 2.79
C GLN A 32 0.94 12.49 3.58
N LEU A 33 0.22 11.48 3.11
CA LEU A 33 -0.93 10.91 3.84
C LEU A 33 -0.49 10.30 5.17
N ASP A 34 0.64 9.58 5.19
CA ASP A 34 1.22 9.02 6.42
C ASP A 34 1.64 10.12 7.41
N LYS A 35 2.04 11.32 6.94
CA LYS A 35 2.27 12.49 7.81
C LYS A 35 0.98 13.00 8.44
N ILE A 36 -0.11 13.08 7.66
CA ILE A 36 -1.42 13.52 8.16
C ILE A 36 -1.97 12.50 9.17
N GLU A 37 -1.80 11.21 8.91
CA GLU A 37 -2.17 10.14 9.84
C GLU A 37 -1.51 10.36 11.20
N ARG A 38 -0.18 10.55 11.24
CA ARG A 38 0.55 10.81 12.49
C ARG A 38 0.03 12.03 13.26
N GLU A 39 -0.37 13.09 12.55
CA GLU A 39 -0.94 14.28 13.19
C GLU A 39 -2.31 13.99 13.80
N LEU A 40 -3.18 13.24 13.09
CA LEU A 40 -4.47 12.82 13.63
C LEU A 40 -4.31 11.88 14.84
N GLU A 41 -3.33 10.99 14.81
CA GLU A 41 -3.00 10.12 15.94
C GLU A 41 -2.57 10.93 17.16
N LEU A 42 -1.72 11.94 16.96
CA LEU A 42 -1.31 12.85 18.03
C LEU A 42 -2.52 13.59 18.61
N GLN A 43 -3.43 14.09 17.77
CA GLN A 43 -4.66 14.76 18.23
C GLN A 43 -5.56 13.82 19.04
N ARG A 44 -5.72 12.58 18.57
CA ARG A 44 -6.47 11.53 19.28
C ARG A 44 -5.85 11.24 20.64
N ASP A 45 -4.54 11.12 20.72
CA ASP A 45 -3.83 10.82 21.95
C ASP A 45 -3.97 11.97 22.97
N TRP A 46 -3.93 13.22 22.51
CA TRP A 46 -4.22 14.37 23.35
C TRP A 46 -5.68 14.40 23.85
N ALA A 47 -6.65 14.06 23.00
CA ALA A 47 -8.06 13.95 23.41
C ALA A 47 -8.25 12.85 24.44
N LYS A 48 -7.59 11.69 24.24
CA LYS A 48 -7.59 10.59 25.20
C LYS A 48 -6.96 10.98 26.53
N TYR A 49 -5.80 11.63 26.51
CA TYR A 49 -5.14 12.12 27.71
C TYR A 49 -6.03 13.08 28.51
N ARG A 50 -6.65 14.06 27.85
CA ARG A 50 -7.59 14.99 28.50
C ARG A 50 -8.75 14.24 29.13
N TRP A 51 -9.35 13.31 28.41
CA TRP A 51 -10.46 12.49 28.90
C TRP A 51 -10.07 11.63 30.10
N GLU A 52 -8.92 10.96 30.06
CA GLU A 52 -8.39 10.15 31.17
C GLU A 52 -8.12 11.01 32.41
N LYS A 53 -7.53 12.18 32.23
CA LYS A 53 -7.32 13.15 33.30
C LYS A 53 -8.66 13.59 33.93
N THR A 54 -9.62 14.05 33.12
CA THR A 54 -10.94 14.47 33.61
C THR A 54 -11.68 13.32 34.30
N ASN A 55 -11.58 12.09 33.78
CA ASN A 55 -12.16 10.93 34.45
C ASN A 55 -11.55 10.68 35.82
N SER A 56 -10.23 10.81 35.95
CA SER A 56 -9.55 10.65 37.24
C SER A 56 -10.00 11.72 38.26
N GLU A 57 -10.22 12.95 37.80
CA GLU A 57 -10.72 14.06 38.60
C GLU A 57 -12.18 13.86 39.01
N CYS A 58 -13.02 13.26 38.14
CA CYS A 58 -14.42 12.96 38.46
C CYS A 58 -14.58 12.06 39.68
N TYR A 59 -13.65 11.13 39.91
CA TYR A 59 -13.70 10.25 41.09
C TYR A 59 -13.41 10.97 42.41
N GLN A 60 -12.89 12.19 42.37
CA GLN A 60 -12.70 13.04 43.55
C GLN A 60 -13.93 13.90 43.88
N GLN A 61 -14.97 13.86 43.04
CA GLN A 61 -16.17 14.69 43.21
C GLN A 61 -17.31 13.91 43.88
N TYR A 62 -18.22 14.64 44.53
CA TYR A 62 -19.43 14.05 45.10
C TYR A 62 -20.37 13.46 44.04
N TRP A 63 -20.50 14.12 42.88
CA TRP A 63 -21.39 13.74 41.78
C TRP A 63 -20.68 12.95 40.66
N VAL A 64 -19.93 11.90 41.01
CA VAL A 64 -19.08 11.11 40.09
C VAL A 64 -19.80 10.72 38.80
N ASN A 65 -21.00 10.12 38.91
CA ASN A 65 -21.74 9.61 37.73
C ASN A 65 -22.13 10.72 36.75
N SER A 66 -22.50 11.91 37.25
CA SER A 66 -22.81 13.04 36.39
C SER A 66 -21.55 13.54 35.68
N CYS A 67 -20.46 13.72 36.44
CA CYS A 67 -19.17 14.14 35.90
C CYS A 67 -18.66 13.17 34.80
N LEU A 68 -18.72 11.86 35.04
CA LEU A 68 -18.31 10.85 34.06
C LEU A 68 -19.16 10.89 32.78
N LYS A 69 -20.47 11.16 32.90
CA LYS A 69 -21.36 11.30 31.75
C LYS A 69 -20.98 12.51 30.89
N ASP A 70 -20.71 13.63 31.54
CA ASP A 70 -20.31 14.88 30.87
C ASP A 70 -18.92 14.76 30.24
N SER A 71 -17.95 14.20 30.97
CA SER A 71 -16.61 13.87 30.47
C SER A 71 -16.67 13.01 29.20
N ARG A 72 -17.50 11.95 29.20
CA ARG A 72 -17.70 11.11 28.01
C ARG A 72 -18.37 11.86 26.85
N ALA A 73 -19.30 12.77 27.14
CA ALA A 73 -19.94 13.58 26.12
C ALA A 73 -18.96 14.57 25.48
N GLN A 74 -18.08 15.18 26.27
CA GLN A 74 -17.01 16.05 25.77
C GLN A 74 -16.00 15.27 24.94
N TYR A 75 -15.52 14.12 25.43
CA TYR A 75 -14.59 13.27 24.69
C TYR A 75 -15.15 12.84 23.33
N ARG A 76 -16.44 12.46 23.26
CA ARG A 76 -17.09 12.15 21.97
C ARG A 76 -17.04 13.31 20.97
N LYS A 77 -17.32 14.54 21.42
CA LYS A 77 -17.27 15.73 20.57
C LYS A 77 -15.87 15.98 19.99
N GLU A 78 -14.82 15.63 20.74
CA GLU A 78 -13.44 15.75 20.28
C GLU A 78 -13.03 14.61 19.35
N ILE A 79 -13.37 13.36 19.71
CA ILE A 79 -12.88 12.18 18.99
C ILE A 79 -13.67 11.85 17.73
N ASP A 80 -14.97 12.10 17.69
CA ASP A 80 -15.82 11.76 16.54
C ASP A 80 -15.33 12.42 15.22
N PRO A 81 -15.01 13.72 15.15
CA PRO A 81 -14.48 14.31 13.93
C PRO A 81 -13.09 13.78 13.56
N ILE A 82 -12.25 13.39 14.53
CA ILE A 82 -10.94 12.79 14.26
C ILE A 82 -11.13 11.40 13.61
N ARG A 83 -12.02 10.57 14.15
CA ARG A 83 -12.29 9.24 13.58
C ARG A 83 -12.84 9.29 12.17
N VAL A 84 -13.70 10.27 11.87
CA VAL A 84 -14.21 10.45 10.50
C VAL A 84 -13.05 10.75 9.54
N GLN A 85 -12.16 11.67 9.92
CA GLN A 85 -10.97 12.00 9.12
C GLN A 85 -10.02 10.79 8.97
N GLU A 86 -9.79 10.01 10.03
CA GLU A 86 -8.97 8.79 9.99
C GLU A 86 -9.55 7.76 9.00
N VAL A 87 -10.86 7.51 9.04
CA VAL A 87 -11.53 6.55 8.14
C VAL A 87 -11.39 6.98 6.68
N GLU A 88 -11.66 8.24 6.37
CA GLU A 88 -11.52 8.79 5.02
C GLU A 88 -10.07 8.70 4.53
N LEU A 89 -9.10 9.05 5.39
CA LEU A 89 -7.68 8.97 5.08
C LEU A 89 -7.24 7.52 4.82
N HIS A 90 -7.66 6.58 5.66
CA HIS A 90 -7.34 5.16 5.51
C HIS A 90 -7.92 4.55 4.24
N GLU A 91 -9.11 4.99 3.81
CA GLU A 91 -9.67 4.58 2.51
C GLU A 91 -8.80 5.05 1.34
N VAL A 92 -8.34 6.30 1.38
CA VAL A 92 -7.45 6.85 0.33
C VAL A 92 -6.10 6.14 0.33
N GLN A 93 -5.46 5.96 1.49
CA GLN A 93 -4.20 5.21 1.60
C GLN A 93 -4.34 3.77 1.09
N ARG A 94 -5.45 3.09 1.39
CA ARG A 94 -5.69 1.72 0.92
C ARG A 94 -5.74 1.65 -0.61
N LYS A 95 -6.50 2.56 -1.24
CA LYS A 95 -6.60 2.64 -2.70
C LYS A 95 -5.23 2.92 -3.33
N LEU A 96 -4.49 3.88 -2.78
CA LEU A 96 -3.17 4.26 -3.28
C LEU A 96 -2.13 3.13 -3.13
N ARG A 97 -2.07 2.48 -1.97
CA ARG A 97 -1.20 1.32 -1.73
C ARG A 97 -1.53 0.15 -2.66
N SER A 98 -2.82 -0.06 -2.99
CA SER A 98 -3.24 -1.07 -3.97
C SER A 98 -2.72 -0.71 -5.37
N SER A 99 -2.90 0.53 -5.83
CA SER A 99 -2.40 1.00 -7.12
C SER A 99 -0.89 0.80 -7.27
N ILE A 100 -0.13 1.26 -6.27
CA ILE A 100 1.34 1.11 -6.22
C ILE A 100 1.74 -0.37 -6.28
N LYS A 101 1.03 -1.24 -5.55
CA LYS A 101 1.29 -2.67 -5.56
C LYS A 101 1.04 -3.27 -6.94
N ASP A 102 -0.10 -2.96 -7.56
CA ASP A 102 -0.47 -3.50 -8.87
C ASP A 102 0.54 -3.09 -9.94
N GLN A 103 1.02 -1.84 -9.92
CA GLN A 103 2.07 -1.36 -10.81
C GLN A 103 3.42 -2.05 -10.56
N ARG A 104 3.82 -2.24 -9.29
CA ARG A 104 5.04 -2.98 -8.94
C ARG A 104 4.97 -4.44 -9.37
N ASP A 105 3.82 -5.08 -9.19
CA ASP A 105 3.64 -6.47 -9.59
C ASP A 105 3.64 -6.61 -11.12
N ALA A 106 3.01 -5.68 -11.85
CA ALA A 106 3.12 -5.61 -13.30
C ALA A 106 4.57 -5.43 -13.77
N ALA A 107 5.34 -4.55 -13.13
CA ALA A 107 6.76 -4.35 -13.44
C ALA A 107 7.59 -5.62 -13.21
N LYS A 108 7.35 -6.34 -12.10
CA LYS A 108 8.00 -7.64 -11.82
C LYS A 108 7.63 -8.71 -12.84
N ILE A 109 6.38 -8.75 -13.29
CA ILE A 109 5.94 -9.71 -14.32
C ILE A 109 6.66 -9.40 -15.64
N ALA A 110 6.72 -8.12 -16.03
CA ALA A 110 7.44 -7.68 -17.22
C ALA A 110 8.94 -8.00 -17.14
N GLU A 111 9.57 -7.77 -15.99
CA GLU A 111 10.98 -8.09 -15.75
C GLU A 111 11.25 -9.59 -15.83
N ARG A 112 10.41 -10.43 -15.24
CA ARG A 112 10.53 -11.90 -15.36
C ARG A 112 10.32 -12.41 -16.79
N ALA A 113 9.44 -11.76 -17.53
CA ALA A 113 9.17 -12.05 -18.94
C ALA A 113 10.27 -11.53 -19.89
N SER A 114 11.21 -10.71 -19.40
CA SER A 114 12.28 -10.15 -20.21
C SER A 114 13.18 -11.23 -20.81
N ALA A 115 13.74 -10.93 -21.98
CA ALA A 115 14.67 -11.82 -22.68
C ALA A 115 15.94 -12.09 -21.85
N GLU A 116 16.40 -11.11 -21.08
CA GLU A 116 17.54 -11.26 -20.17
C GLU A 116 17.26 -12.31 -19.09
N LYS A 117 16.12 -12.19 -18.38
CA LYS A 117 15.73 -13.19 -17.39
C LYS A 117 15.42 -14.55 -18.01
N ALA A 118 14.93 -14.60 -19.24
CA ALA A 118 14.77 -15.86 -19.96
C ALA A 118 16.13 -16.52 -20.27
N ALA A 119 17.11 -15.75 -20.73
CA ALA A 119 18.46 -16.23 -20.99
C ALA A 119 19.15 -16.72 -19.71
N GLU A 120 19.00 -15.97 -18.61
CA GLU A 120 19.51 -16.35 -17.28
C GLU A 120 18.94 -17.70 -16.83
N ARG A 121 17.62 -17.94 -16.97
CA ARG A 121 17.00 -19.23 -16.63
C ARG A 121 17.61 -20.39 -17.42
N VAL A 122 17.86 -20.19 -18.72
CA VAL A 122 18.47 -21.22 -19.58
C VAL A 122 19.93 -21.48 -19.16
N ALA A 123 20.70 -20.44 -18.85
CA ALA A 123 22.07 -20.58 -18.39
C ALA A 123 22.14 -21.33 -17.05
N ASN A 124 21.31 -20.95 -16.09
CA ASN A 124 21.24 -21.61 -14.78
C ASN A 124 20.85 -23.08 -14.90
N GLN A 125 19.92 -23.41 -15.80
CA GLN A 125 19.53 -24.80 -16.05
C GLN A 125 20.70 -25.63 -16.58
N LYS A 126 21.44 -25.11 -17.58
CA LYS A 126 22.63 -25.80 -18.13
C LYS A 126 23.71 -26.00 -17.07
N GLU A 127 24.01 -24.96 -16.30
CA GLU A 127 25.00 -25.03 -15.22
C GLU A 127 24.61 -26.07 -14.16
N PHE A 128 23.33 -26.14 -13.79
CA PHE A 128 22.84 -27.16 -12.87
C PHE A 128 23.02 -28.58 -13.42
N GLU A 129 22.66 -28.82 -14.68
CA GLU A 129 22.82 -30.11 -15.34
C GLU A 129 24.29 -30.53 -15.44
N GLU A 130 25.20 -29.59 -15.74
CA GLU A 130 26.65 -29.84 -15.75
C GLU A 130 27.18 -30.21 -14.36
N LYS A 131 26.75 -29.48 -13.31
CA LYS A 131 27.12 -29.80 -11.92
C LYS A 131 26.63 -31.19 -11.50
N GLN A 132 25.42 -31.59 -11.91
CA GLN A 132 24.88 -32.92 -11.64
C GLN A 132 25.70 -34.02 -12.31
N LYS A 133 26.06 -33.84 -13.59
CA LYS A 133 26.94 -34.79 -14.31
C LYS A 133 28.31 -34.91 -13.63
N ALA A 134 28.90 -33.79 -13.23
CA ALA A 134 30.19 -33.78 -12.54
C ALA A 134 30.11 -34.40 -11.13
N ALA A 135 28.99 -34.26 -10.43
CA ALA A 135 28.76 -34.94 -9.15
C ALA A 135 28.61 -36.46 -9.34
N ALA A 136 27.84 -36.89 -10.34
CA ALA A 136 27.66 -38.31 -10.66
C ALA A 136 28.98 -38.98 -11.09
N ALA A 137 29.79 -38.31 -11.91
CA ALA A 137 31.12 -38.80 -12.29
C ALA A 137 32.03 -38.97 -11.06
N ARG A 138 32.07 -37.97 -10.17
CA ARG A 138 32.85 -38.05 -8.92
C ARG A 138 32.38 -39.16 -7.99
N ALA A 139 31.07 -39.41 -7.91
CA ALA A 139 30.54 -40.52 -7.11
C ALA A 139 30.94 -41.89 -7.70
N ALA A 140 30.91 -42.03 -9.03
CA ALA A 140 31.32 -43.26 -9.70
C ALA A 140 32.83 -43.56 -9.55
N ASP A 141 33.67 -42.53 -9.49
CA ASP A 141 35.13 -42.67 -9.28
C ASP A 141 35.50 -43.04 -7.83
N VAL A 142 34.62 -42.78 -6.84
CA VAL A 142 34.86 -43.07 -5.42
C VAL A 142 34.41 -44.48 -5.00
N GLU A 143 33.52 -45.10 -5.78
CA GLU A 143 33.00 -46.46 -5.53
C GLU A 143 33.85 -47.57 -6.20
N GLN A 144 35.00 -47.24 -6.79
CA GLN A 144 36.02 -48.17 -7.31
C GLN A 144 37.25 -48.21 -6.39
#